data_AF-A0A850GMH6-F1
#
_entry.id   AF-A0A850GMH6-F1
#
_cell.length_a   1.000
_cell.length_b   1.000
_cell.length_c   1.000
_cell.angle_alpha   90.00
_cell.angle_beta   90.00
_cell.angle_gamma   90.00
#
_symmetry.space_group_name_H-M   'P 1'
#
loop_
_entity.id
_entity.type
_entity.pdbx_description
1 polymer ?
#
loop_
_entity_poly.entity_id
_entity_poly.type
_entity_poly.pdbx_seq_one_letter_code
_entity_poly.pdbx_strand_id
1 'polypeptide(L)'
;MSSTQDPSPIPAPVRAVLELFSGPLAEVSFPDVDRESLAASAAEVESRREVLQSALEAVARAREALEAGQASLIEQAQKAHAYASVFASSDADLQSALAEIKFDGRALAPKRRRGRPRKAKAASNAGSAKAQSQTSLAVADSDAA
;
A
#
# COMPACT_ATOMS: atom_id res chain seq x y z
N MET A 1 -8.03 -8.37 -16.23
CA MET A 1 -9.01 -7.66 -15.38
C MET A 1 -9.41 -8.63 -14.29
N SER A 2 -8.73 -8.59 -13.16
CA SER A 2 -8.98 -9.51 -12.04
C SER A 2 -9.80 -8.77 -11.01
N SER A 3 -11.06 -9.20 -10.88
CA SER A 3 -12.07 -8.64 -10.01
C SER A 3 -11.54 -8.45 -8.60
N THR A 4 -11.52 -7.21 -8.13
CA THR A 4 -11.53 -6.87 -6.70
C THR A 4 -12.83 -7.41 -6.15
N GLN A 5 -12.83 -8.69 -5.77
CA GLN A 5 -13.86 -9.28 -4.96
C GLN A 5 -13.77 -8.56 -3.64
N ASP A 6 -14.56 -7.50 -3.49
CA ASP A 6 -14.66 -6.70 -2.29
C ASP A 6 -15.18 -7.64 -1.20
N PRO A 7 -14.29 -8.25 -0.38
CA PRO A 7 -14.75 -9.21 0.60
C PRO A 7 -15.62 -8.40 1.56
N SER A 8 -16.83 -8.90 1.87
CA SER A 8 -17.66 -8.25 2.90
C SER A 8 -16.77 -7.86 4.09
N PRO A 9 -16.94 -6.64 4.65
CA PRO A 9 -16.17 -6.15 5.79
C PRO A 9 -16.33 -7.08 7.00
N ILE A 10 -17.36 -7.92 6.98
CA ILE A 10 -17.62 -8.96 7.95
C ILE A 10 -16.74 -10.19 7.64
N PRO A 11 -15.84 -10.58 8.56
CA PRO A 11 -15.00 -11.76 8.40
C PRO A 11 -15.82 -13.04 8.12
N ALA A 12 -15.27 -13.94 7.30
CA ALA A 12 -15.97 -15.17 6.92
C ALA A 12 -16.49 -16.01 8.11
N PRO A 13 -15.74 -16.18 9.23
CA PRO A 13 -16.26 -16.89 10.41
C PRO A 13 -17.50 -16.21 11.03
N VAL A 14 -17.54 -14.88 11.06
CA VAL A 14 -18.68 -14.12 11.61
C VAL A 14 -19.90 -14.27 10.70
N ARG A 15 -19.71 -14.29 9.38
CA ARG A 15 -20.80 -14.57 8.43
C ARG A 15 -21.39 -15.97 8.60
N ALA A 16 -20.56 -16.99 8.87
CA ALA A 16 -21.05 -18.34 9.16
C ALA A 16 -21.90 -18.38 10.45
N VAL A 17 -21.53 -17.61 11.48
CA VAL A 17 -22.34 -17.47 12.70
C VAL A 17 -23.67 -16.77 12.40
N LEU A 18 -23.65 -15.67 11.63
CA LEU A 18 -24.87 -14.98 11.22
C LEU A 18 -25.82 -15.91 10.45
N GLU A 19 -25.28 -16.76 9.58
CA GLU A 19 -26.06 -17.75 8.84
C GLU A 19 -26.71 -18.78 9.78
N LEU A 20 -25.96 -19.26 10.79
CA LEU A 20 -26.47 -20.20 11.78
C LEU A 20 -27.62 -19.59 12.64
N PHE A 21 -27.49 -18.34 13.05
CA PHE A 21 -28.54 -17.58 13.76
C PHE A 21 -29.71 -17.16 12.85
N SER A 22 -29.53 -17.20 11.53
CA SER A 22 -30.62 -16.96 10.56
C SER A 22 -31.40 -18.23 10.20
N GLY A 23 -30.86 -19.41 10.52
CA GLY A 23 -31.46 -20.70 10.20
C GLY A 23 -31.63 -21.59 11.45
N PRO A 24 -30.73 -22.57 11.71
CA PRO A 24 -30.92 -23.57 12.77
C PRO A 24 -31.10 -23.00 14.18
N LEU A 25 -30.50 -21.84 14.48
CA LEU A 25 -30.59 -21.17 15.77
C LEU A 25 -31.52 -19.96 15.78
N ALA A 26 -32.40 -19.83 14.78
CA ALA A 26 -33.27 -18.65 14.64
C ALA A 26 -34.23 -18.44 15.82
N GLU A 27 -34.59 -19.51 16.55
CA GLU A 27 -35.47 -19.45 17.72
C GLU A 27 -34.71 -19.29 19.05
N VAL A 28 -33.37 -19.35 19.02
CA VAL A 28 -32.53 -19.27 20.22
C VAL A 28 -32.16 -17.80 20.48
N SER A 29 -32.60 -17.30 21.64
CA SER A 29 -32.20 -15.98 22.14
C SER A 29 -31.36 -16.16 23.40
N PHE A 30 -30.13 -15.64 23.35
CA PHE A 30 -29.30 -15.44 24.54
C PHE A 30 -29.46 -14.00 25.03
N PRO A 31 -29.18 -13.69 26.31
CA PRO A 31 -29.48 -12.38 26.91
C PRO A 31 -28.99 -11.16 26.13
N ASP A 32 -27.83 -11.24 25.48
CA ASP A 32 -27.24 -10.13 24.70
C ASP A 32 -27.02 -10.48 23.21
N VAL A 33 -27.29 -11.73 22.82
CA VAL A 33 -26.94 -12.26 21.49
C VAL A 33 -28.11 -13.04 20.96
N ASP A 34 -28.78 -12.44 19.98
CA ASP A 34 -29.82 -13.09 19.21
C ASP A 34 -29.66 -12.71 17.73
N ARG A 35 -30.57 -13.24 16.91
CA ARG A 35 -30.57 -12.97 15.48
C ARG A 35 -30.67 -11.48 15.17
N GLU A 36 -31.49 -10.73 15.90
CA GLU A 36 -31.74 -9.31 15.62
C GLU A 36 -30.54 -8.46 16.01
N SER A 37 -29.94 -8.71 17.18
CA SER A 37 -28.77 -7.97 17.65
C SER A 37 -27.54 -8.21 16.76
N LEU A 38 -27.35 -9.45 16.29
CA LEU A 38 -26.28 -9.80 15.36
C LEU A 38 -26.51 -9.21 13.96
N ALA A 39 -27.75 -9.24 13.45
CA ALA A 39 -28.10 -8.63 12.16
C ALA A 39 -27.94 -7.10 12.20
N ALA A 40 -28.34 -6.46 13.30
CA ALA A 40 -28.15 -5.02 13.51
C ALA A 40 -26.66 -4.64 13.54
N SER A 41 -25.84 -5.40 14.26
CA SER A 41 -24.39 -5.21 14.31
C SER A 41 -23.73 -5.38 12.94
N ALA A 42 -24.16 -6.39 12.18
CA ALA A 42 -23.69 -6.63 10.81
C ALA A 42 -24.05 -5.47 9.87
N ALA A 43 -25.30 -4.98 9.94
CA ALA A 43 -25.75 -3.84 9.16
C ALA A 43 -24.99 -2.56 9.52
N GLU A 44 -24.67 -2.34 10.79
CA GLU A 44 -23.86 -1.20 11.22
C GLU A 44 -22.45 -1.25 10.64
N VAL A 45 -21.81 -2.42 10.59
CA VAL A 45 -20.48 -2.60 9.98
C VAL A 45 -20.51 -2.27 8.49
N GLU A 46 -21.52 -2.75 7.75
CA GLU A 46 -21.67 -2.43 6.32
C GLU A 46 -21.94 -0.92 6.13
N SER A 47 -22.80 -0.31 6.94
CA SER A 47 -23.03 1.14 6.90
C SER A 47 -21.74 1.95 7.14
N ARG A 48 -20.93 1.55 8.13
CA ARG A 48 -19.63 2.19 8.40
C ARG A 48 -18.65 2.00 7.24
N ARG A 49 -18.70 0.88 6.53
CA ARG A 49 -17.89 0.66 5.31
C ARG A 49 -18.29 1.62 4.21
N GLU A 50 -19.58 1.82 3.95
CA GLU A 50 -20.05 2.77 2.93
C GLU A 50 -19.57 4.19 3.24
N VAL A 51 -19.66 4.61 4.50
CA VAL A 51 -19.14 5.91 4.96
C VAL A 51 -17.63 6.01 4.74
N LEU A 52 -16.87 4.97 5.09
CA LEU A 52 -15.42 4.93 4.88
C LEU A 52 -15.08 5.05 3.38
N GLN A 53 -15.78 4.31 2.53
CA GLN A 53 -15.57 4.31 1.09
C GLN A 53 -15.80 5.71 0.49
N SER A 54 -16.92 6.36 0.85
CA SER A 54 -17.22 7.73 0.45
C SER A 54 -16.14 8.72 0.91
N ALA A 55 -15.66 8.57 2.15
CA ALA A 55 -14.58 9.41 2.68
C ALA A 55 -13.25 9.22 1.93
N LEU A 56 -12.89 7.98 1.58
CA LEU A 56 -11.68 7.69 0.79
C LEU A 56 -11.76 8.30 -0.61
N GLU A 57 -12.92 8.26 -1.25
CA GLU A 57 -13.15 8.93 -2.54
C GLU A 57 -13.07 10.45 -2.43
N ALA A 58 -13.53 11.04 -1.31
CA ALA A 58 -13.37 12.46 -1.05
C ALA A 58 -11.90 12.84 -0.84
N VAL A 59 -11.13 12.02 -0.11
CA VAL A 59 -9.68 12.22 0.08
C VAL A 59 -8.93 12.12 -1.25
N ALA A 60 -9.27 11.15 -2.11
CA ALA A 60 -8.67 11.02 -3.44
C ALA A 60 -8.89 12.28 -4.27
N ARG A 61 -10.13 12.77 -4.35
CA ARG A 61 -10.48 14.02 -5.05
C ARG A 61 -9.76 15.24 -4.47
N ALA A 62 -9.67 15.35 -3.14
CA ALA A 62 -8.97 16.45 -2.49
C ALA A 62 -7.47 16.46 -2.80
N ARG A 63 -6.84 15.28 -2.90
CA ARG A 63 -5.43 15.16 -3.30
C ARG A 63 -5.21 15.58 -4.74
N GLU A 64 -6.05 15.12 -5.66
CA GLU A 64 -5.98 15.54 -7.07
C GLU A 64 -6.15 17.05 -7.23
N ALA A 65 -7.10 17.64 -6.51
CA ALA A 65 -7.31 19.09 -6.51
C ALA A 65 -6.12 19.86 -5.95
N LEU A 66 -5.49 19.34 -4.88
CA LEU A 66 -4.29 19.94 -4.29
C LEU A 66 -3.11 19.88 -5.26
N GLU A 67 -2.87 18.74 -5.90
CA GLU A 67 -1.79 18.57 -6.88
C GLU A 67 -2.00 19.50 -8.08
N ALA A 68 -3.23 19.59 -8.60
CA ALA A 68 -3.57 20.53 -9.68
C ALA A 68 -3.36 22.00 -9.26
N GLY A 69 -3.77 22.37 -8.05
CA GLY A 69 -3.57 23.71 -7.50
C GLY A 69 -2.08 24.05 -7.33
N GLN A 70 -1.28 23.11 -6.84
CA GLN A 70 0.17 23.26 -6.71
C GLN A 70 0.85 23.43 -8.07
N ALA A 71 0.47 22.63 -9.07
CA ALA A 71 1.01 22.74 -10.42
C ALA A 71 0.72 24.12 -11.04
N SER A 72 -0.52 24.59 -10.91
CA SER A 72 -0.93 25.92 -11.39
C SER A 72 -0.14 27.04 -10.69
N LEU A 73 0.03 26.94 -9.37
CA LEU A 73 0.80 27.93 -8.60
C LEU A 73 2.28 27.95 -9.01
N ILE A 74 2.89 26.79 -9.26
CA ILE A 74 4.27 26.70 -9.73
C ILE A 74 4.41 27.35 -11.11
N GLU A 75 3.48 27.11 -12.03
CA GLU A 75 3.50 27.72 -13.36
C GLU A 75 3.39 29.26 -13.26
N GLN A 76 2.50 29.76 -12.41
CA GLN A 76 2.37 31.20 -12.16
C GLN A 76 3.63 31.80 -11.54
N ALA A 77 4.23 31.11 -10.57
CA ALA A 77 5.46 31.57 -9.93
C ALA A 77 6.64 31.60 -10.91
N GLN A 78 6.75 30.63 -11.82
CA GLN A 78 7.74 30.63 -12.88
C GLN A 78 7.56 31.80 -13.85
N LYS A 79 6.32 32.09 -14.26
CA LYS A 79 6.00 33.27 -15.10
C LYS A 79 6.34 34.57 -14.38
N ALA A 80 5.96 34.69 -13.11
CA ALA A 80 6.27 35.86 -12.30
C ALA A 80 7.78 36.07 -12.14
N HIS A 81 8.53 34.99 -11.89
CA HIS A 81 10.00 35.03 -11.83
C HIS A 81 10.62 35.45 -13.16
N ALA A 82 10.14 34.92 -14.29
CA ALA A 82 10.61 35.34 -15.60
C ALA A 82 10.37 36.85 -15.84
N TYR A 83 9.20 37.37 -15.50
CA TYR A 83 8.92 38.81 -15.61
C TYR A 83 9.78 39.65 -14.67
N ALA A 84 9.95 39.20 -13.42
CA ALA A 84 10.82 39.86 -12.47
C ALA A 84 12.28 39.89 -12.96
N SER A 85 12.76 38.84 -13.61
CA SER A 85 14.14 38.78 -14.14
C SER A 85 14.38 39.80 -15.25
N VAL A 86 13.39 40.05 -16.12
CA VAL A 86 13.46 41.07 -17.17
C VAL A 86 13.47 42.47 -16.56
N PHE A 87 12.61 42.72 -15.57
CA PHE A 87 12.55 43.99 -14.84
C PHE A 87 13.86 44.28 -14.09
N ALA A 88 14.44 43.26 -13.45
CA ALA A 88 15.67 43.33 -12.69
C ALA A 88 16.94 43.50 -13.54
N SER A 89 16.83 43.54 -14.88
CA SER A 89 18.00 43.62 -15.77
C SER A 89 18.96 44.78 -15.50
N SER A 90 18.47 45.85 -14.86
CA SER A 90 19.26 47.03 -14.48
C SER A 90 19.61 47.10 -12.99
N ASP A 91 19.20 46.11 -12.19
CA ASP A 91 19.38 46.05 -10.75
C ASP A 91 20.09 44.75 -10.34
N ALA A 92 21.39 44.88 -10.02
CA ALA A 92 22.26 43.75 -9.69
C ALA A 92 21.87 43.03 -8.39
N ASP A 93 21.38 43.77 -7.39
CA ASP A 93 20.98 43.20 -6.11
C ASP A 93 19.70 42.35 -6.28
N LEU A 94 18.76 42.85 -7.09
CA LEU A 94 17.50 42.17 -7.38
C LEU A 94 17.71 40.94 -8.29
N GLN A 95 18.67 40.99 -9.22
CA GLN A 95 19.10 39.82 -9.99
C GLN A 95 19.70 38.73 -9.10
N SER A 96 20.55 39.09 -8.14
CA SER A 96 21.15 38.13 -7.21
C SER A 96 20.07 37.42 -6.39
N ALA A 97 19.11 38.18 -5.86
CA ALA A 97 17.99 37.62 -5.09
C ALA A 97 17.11 36.67 -5.92
N LEU A 98 16.84 36.99 -7.19
CA LEU A 98 16.06 36.11 -8.07
C LEU A 98 16.83 34.84 -8.47
N ALA A 99 18.16 34.91 -8.59
CA ALA A 99 18.99 33.75 -8.93
C ALA A 99 19.01 32.65 -7.85
N GLU A 100 18.73 33.01 -6.60
CA GLU A 100 18.62 32.05 -5.48
C GLU A 100 17.34 31.20 -5.55
N ILE A 101 16.28 31.71 -6.20
CA ILE A 101 15.00 31.03 -6.31
C ILE A 101 15.05 29.97 -7.41
N LYS A 102 14.89 28.69 -7.03
CA LYS A 102 14.89 27.56 -7.96
C LYS A 102 13.55 26.84 -7.95
N PHE A 103 12.96 26.65 -9.13
CA PHE A 103 11.69 25.94 -9.32
C PHE A 103 11.89 24.47 -9.72
N ASP A 104 13.06 23.91 -9.47
CA ASP A 104 13.48 22.57 -9.87
C ASP A 104 12.66 21.51 -9.10
N GLY A 105 11.42 21.28 -9.55
CA GLY A 105 10.49 20.28 -9.03
C GLY A 105 10.89 18.83 -9.33
N ARG A 106 12.17 18.55 -9.57
CA ARG A 106 12.67 17.19 -9.76
C ARG A 106 13.93 17.03 -8.94
N ALA A 107 13.80 16.41 -7.77
CA ALA A 107 14.93 15.73 -7.16
C ALA A 107 15.49 14.78 -8.23
N LEU A 108 16.60 15.15 -8.88
CA LEU A 108 17.33 14.23 -9.74
C LEU A 108 17.72 13.07 -8.85
N ALA A 109 16.99 11.96 -8.96
CA ALA A 109 17.38 10.71 -8.34
C ALA A 109 18.86 10.49 -8.70
N PRO A 110 19.74 10.27 -7.72
CA PRO A 110 21.18 10.22 -7.97
C PRO A 110 21.44 9.18 -9.06
N LYS A 111 22.12 9.62 -10.13
CA LYS A 111 22.43 8.81 -11.31
C LYS A 111 23.30 7.63 -10.87
N ARG A 112 22.70 6.52 -10.46
CA ARG A 112 23.43 5.30 -10.08
C ARG A 112 24.29 4.93 -11.29
N ARG A 113 25.61 5.00 -11.12
CA ARG A 113 26.57 4.59 -12.15
C ARG A 113 26.30 3.12 -12.45
N ARG A 114 25.62 2.85 -13.56
CA ARG A 114 25.52 1.50 -14.13
C ARG A 114 26.94 1.12 -14.56
N GLY A 115 27.57 0.24 -13.81
CA GLY A 115 28.96 -0.11 -14.09
C GLY A 115 29.49 -1.22 -13.18
N ARG A 116 29.43 -2.44 -13.71
CA ARG A 116 30.19 -3.65 -13.36
C ARG A 116 29.66 -4.48 -12.17
N PRO A 117 29.11 -5.69 -12.43
CA PRO A 117 28.90 -6.66 -11.36
C PRO A 117 30.25 -7.04 -10.73
N ARG A 118 30.34 -7.01 -9.40
CA ARG A 118 31.49 -7.56 -8.69
C ARG A 118 31.53 -9.06 -8.97
N LYS A 119 32.56 -9.50 -9.71
CA LYS A 119 32.89 -10.91 -9.94
C LYS A 119 33.12 -11.56 -8.57
N ALA A 120 32.17 -12.36 -8.11
CA ALA A 120 32.35 -13.21 -6.94
C ALA A 120 33.49 -14.19 -7.25
N LYS A 121 34.58 -14.13 -6.48
CA LYS A 121 35.61 -15.18 -6.50
C LYS A 121 35.03 -16.41 -5.80
N ALA A 122 34.53 -17.35 -6.59
CA ALA A 122 34.51 -18.75 -6.21
C ALA A 122 35.93 -19.31 -6.38
N ALA A 123 36.52 -19.84 -5.30
CA ALA A 123 37.39 -21.02 -5.28
C ALA A 123 38.15 -21.11 -3.95
N SER A 124 37.74 -22.04 -3.07
CA SER A 124 38.60 -23.15 -2.64
C SER A 124 37.83 -24.05 -1.68
N ASN A 125 37.12 -25.01 -2.26
CA ASN A 125 36.86 -26.27 -1.60
C ASN A 125 38.10 -27.13 -1.80
N ALA A 126 38.85 -27.41 -0.74
CA ALA A 126 39.84 -28.48 -0.70
C ALA A 126 40.03 -28.97 0.74
N GLY A 127 39.40 -30.10 1.06
CA GLY A 127 40.00 -31.10 1.94
C GLY A 127 39.56 -31.13 3.41
N SER A 128 38.51 -31.90 3.70
CA SER A 128 38.63 -33.00 4.69
C SER A 128 37.41 -33.92 4.58
N ALA A 129 37.65 -35.09 3.98
CA ALA A 129 36.73 -36.21 3.87
C ALA A 129 36.82 -37.14 5.10
N LYS A 130 35.75 -37.95 5.27
CA LYS A 130 35.58 -39.13 6.17
C LYS A 130 35.35 -38.79 7.65
N ALA A 131 34.44 -39.40 8.41
CA ALA A 131 33.57 -40.59 8.29
C ALA A 131 32.39 -40.37 9.28
N GLN A 132 31.15 -40.82 9.07
CA GLN A 132 30.56 -42.13 9.44
C GLN A 132 29.03 -41.95 9.19
N SER A 133 28.34 -42.66 8.28
CA SER A 133 27.61 -43.93 8.50
C SER A 133 27.03 -44.05 9.94
N GLN A 134 25.74 -44.09 10.25
CA GLN A 134 24.57 -44.88 9.80
C GLN A 134 23.32 -44.11 10.37
N THR A 135 22.04 -44.24 9.97
CA THR A 135 21.20 -45.44 9.79
C THR A 135 19.83 -45.01 9.19
N SER A 136 19.30 -45.84 8.29
CA SER A 136 17.91 -46.02 7.78
C SER A 136 16.75 -45.30 8.52
N LEU A 137 15.79 -44.63 7.87
CA LEU A 137 14.82 -45.05 6.82
C LEU A 137 13.86 -46.16 7.27
N ALA A 138 12.67 -45.79 7.77
CA ALA A 138 11.51 -46.68 7.91
C ALA A 138 10.19 -45.89 7.80
N VAL A 139 9.58 -45.87 6.61
CA VAL A 139 8.14 -45.60 6.38
C VAL A 139 7.71 -46.48 5.20
N ALA A 140 6.88 -47.48 5.47
CA ALA A 140 5.91 -48.15 4.61
C ALA A 140 5.22 -49.19 5.51
N ASP A 141 4.07 -48.88 6.11
CA ASP A 141 2.74 -48.96 5.48
C ASP A 141 2.49 -50.37 4.93
N SER A 142 1.76 -51.17 5.72
CA SER A 142 1.37 -52.53 5.40
C SER A 142 -0.12 -52.68 5.72
N ASP A 143 -0.93 -52.53 4.69
CA ASP A 143 -2.34 -52.92 4.62
C ASP A 143 -2.57 -53.66 3.27
N ALA A 144 -3.57 -54.53 3.25
CA ALA A 144 -4.03 -55.43 2.17
C ALA A 144 -3.56 -56.90 2.23
N ALA A 145 -4.32 -57.73 2.95
CA ALA A 145 -5.03 -58.90 2.42
C ALA A 145 -5.97 -59.52 3.47
#